data_AF-A0A0R2L5H2-F1
#
_entry.id   AF-A0A0R2L5H2-F1
#
_cell.length_a   1.000
_cell.length_b   1.000
_cell.length_c   1.000
_cell.angle_alpha   90.00
_cell.angle_beta   90.00
_cell.angle_gamma   90.00
#
_symmetry.space_group_name_H-M   'P 1'
#
loop_
_entity.id
_entity.type
_entity.pdbx_description
1 polymer ?
#
loop_
_entity_poly.entity_id
_entity_poly.type
_entity_poly.pdbx_seq_one_letter_code
_entity_poly.pdbx_strand_id
1 'polypeptide(L)'
;MSEAAQVEATEEDLFCIGCGAKIQTDDPKGVGYTPQSALKKGLESGELYCQRCFRLRHYNEIQPVSLTDDDFRRLLSQIRDANALIVYVVDIFDFNGSMIPGLHRFVGDNPVLLVGNKEDILPRSLKRSKLTDWLRQQANLNGLRPLATTLLSAKKGSDVDDLLALIDKYRGDRDVYVVGVTNVGKSTLINRILKQNTGVADLITTSRFPGTTLDKIEIPLGEDHVLVDTPGIIHPEQMAHFLSPEALKFVAPQKEIKPRGYQLQDGQTIFLGAVARFDLVKTVGGNKTAGVTAYFENNLPLHRTKLENAENFYENHAGELLTPPTKEELADLPALARHEFKTDTKSDVVIEGLGWVTVPANATVVGWAPKGVNVLLRRAMI
;
A
#
# COMPACT_ATOMS: atom_id res chain seq x y z
N MET A 1 6.84 -41.79 -42.61
CA MET A 1 6.31 -41.48 -41.27
C MET A 1 7.43 -40.81 -40.48
N SER A 2 7.60 -39.51 -40.77
CA SER A 2 7.69 -38.39 -39.82
C SER A 2 8.86 -38.45 -38.84
N GLU A 3 10.00 -37.99 -39.34
CA GLU A 3 11.10 -37.40 -38.57
C GLU A 3 10.55 -36.23 -37.74
N ALA A 4 10.60 -36.37 -36.42
CA ALA A 4 10.38 -35.27 -35.51
C ALA A 4 11.66 -34.44 -35.45
N ALA A 5 11.68 -33.33 -36.18
CA ALA A 5 12.71 -32.32 -36.05
C ALA A 5 12.66 -31.72 -34.62
N GLN A 6 13.62 -32.12 -33.78
CA GLN A 6 13.95 -31.41 -32.57
C GLN A 6 14.61 -30.10 -32.98
N VAL A 7 13.91 -28.98 -32.77
CA VAL A 7 14.51 -27.65 -32.85
C VAL A 7 15.26 -27.44 -31.53
N GLU A 8 16.57 -27.71 -31.55
CA GLU A 8 17.52 -27.22 -30.55
C GLU A 8 17.50 -25.69 -30.60
N ALA A 9 16.87 -25.06 -29.60
CA ALA A 9 16.96 -23.63 -29.40
C ALA A 9 18.35 -23.32 -28.81
N THR A 10 19.19 -22.70 -29.62
CA THR A 10 20.43 -22.04 -29.21
C THR A 10 20.18 -21.11 -28.01
N GLU A 11 21.06 -21.13 -27.02
CA GLU A 11 21.11 -20.22 -25.87
C GLU A 11 21.42 -18.77 -26.30
N GLU A 12 20.54 -18.16 -27.09
CA GLU A 12 20.48 -16.72 -27.18
C GLU A 12 19.57 -16.24 -26.05
N ASP A 13 20.10 -15.35 -25.20
CA ASP A 13 19.30 -14.70 -24.18
C ASP A 13 18.16 -13.93 -24.85
N LEU A 14 16.94 -14.48 -24.74
CA LEU A 14 15.75 -13.85 -25.29
C LEU A 14 15.33 -12.70 -24.38
N PHE A 15 15.06 -11.52 -24.95
CA PHE A 15 14.64 -10.35 -24.20
C PHE A 15 13.25 -9.88 -24.61
N CYS A 16 12.48 -9.40 -23.62
CA CYS A 16 11.19 -8.80 -23.87
C CYS A 16 11.33 -7.48 -24.63
N ILE A 17 10.57 -7.28 -25.70
CA ILE A 17 10.59 -6.05 -26.50
C ILE A 17 10.02 -4.85 -25.72
N GLY A 18 9.12 -5.08 -24.76
CA GLY A 18 8.54 -4.03 -23.93
C GLY A 18 9.46 -3.55 -22.81
N CYS A 19 9.95 -4.46 -21.96
CA CYS A 19 10.73 -4.12 -20.76
C CYS A 19 12.22 -4.49 -20.82
N GLY A 20 12.67 -5.12 -21.91
CA GLY A 20 14.03 -5.66 -22.06
C GLY A 20 14.36 -6.82 -21.12
N ALA A 21 13.41 -7.34 -20.32
CA ALA A 21 13.68 -8.42 -19.34
C ALA A 21 14.11 -9.71 -20.05
N LYS A 22 15.11 -10.41 -19.48
CA LYS A 22 15.44 -11.76 -19.93
C LYS A 22 14.21 -12.62 -19.75
N ILE A 23 13.74 -13.20 -20.84
CA ILE A 23 12.55 -14.02 -20.88
C ILE A 23 12.85 -15.33 -20.17
N GLN A 24 11.95 -15.71 -19.27
CA GLN A 24 11.99 -16.97 -18.56
C GLN A 24 10.59 -17.58 -18.51
N THR A 25 10.51 -18.90 -18.41
CA THR A 25 9.24 -19.67 -18.42
C THR A 25 9.00 -20.43 -17.11
N ASP A 26 9.87 -20.26 -16.13
CA ASP A 26 10.01 -21.15 -14.98
C ASP A 26 9.32 -20.62 -13.72
N ASP A 27 9.44 -19.31 -13.45
CA ASP A 27 8.85 -18.66 -12.28
C ASP A 27 7.74 -17.68 -12.70
N PRO A 28 6.44 -18.03 -12.53
CA PRO A 28 5.32 -17.14 -12.83
C PRO A 28 5.32 -15.80 -12.10
N LYS A 29 6.01 -15.70 -10.96
CA LYS A 29 6.11 -14.46 -10.16
C LYS A 29 7.42 -13.70 -10.44
N GLY A 30 8.34 -14.31 -11.17
CA GLY A 30 9.64 -13.74 -11.51
C GLY A 30 9.59 -12.72 -12.64
N VAL A 31 10.55 -11.81 -12.66
CA VAL A 31 10.71 -10.81 -13.73
C VAL A 31 10.97 -11.53 -15.06
N GLY A 32 10.37 -11.03 -16.15
CA GLY A 32 10.55 -11.61 -17.48
C GLY A 32 9.74 -12.89 -17.74
N TYR A 33 8.89 -13.32 -16.81
CA TYR A 33 8.05 -14.50 -17.01
C TYR A 33 7.19 -14.36 -18.26
N THR A 34 7.17 -15.38 -19.11
CA THR A 34 6.15 -15.54 -20.14
C THR A 34 5.74 -17.01 -20.24
N PRO A 35 4.45 -17.34 -20.39
CA PRO A 35 4.03 -18.73 -20.57
C PRO A 35 4.66 -19.36 -21.82
N GLN A 36 4.99 -20.65 -21.78
CA GLN A 36 5.64 -21.34 -22.92
C GLN A 36 4.83 -21.24 -24.23
N SER A 37 3.50 -21.18 -24.14
CA SER A 37 2.59 -20.98 -25.28
C SER A 37 2.70 -19.58 -25.89
N ALA A 38 2.95 -18.56 -25.07
CA ALA A 38 3.17 -17.19 -25.50
C ALA A 38 4.60 -16.99 -26.03
N LEU A 39 5.59 -17.69 -25.48
CA LEU A 39 6.97 -17.69 -25.98
C LEU A 39 7.03 -18.19 -27.43
N LYS A 40 6.42 -19.34 -27.71
CA LYS A 40 6.39 -19.90 -29.08
C LYS A 40 5.74 -18.95 -30.08
N LYS A 41 4.58 -18.37 -29.71
CA LYS A 41 3.89 -17.39 -30.56
C LYS A 41 4.70 -16.11 -30.76
N GLY A 42 5.35 -15.61 -29.72
CA GLY A 42 6.18 -14.40 -29.79
C GLY A 42 7.45 -14.57 -30.62
N LEU A 43 8.01 -15.79 -30.64
CA LEU A 43 9.13 -16.14 -31.53
C LEU A 43 8.69 -16.26 -32.99
N GLU A 44 7.47 -16.76 -33.25
CA GLU A 44 6.90 -16.84 -34.61
C GLU A 44 6.49 -15.47 -35.16
N SER A 45 5.95 -14.58 -34.32
CA SER A 45 5.49 -13.24 -34.73
C SER A 45 6.58 -12.16 -34.68
N GLY A 46 7.72 -12.45 -34.06
CA GLY A 46 8.76 -11.45 -33.75
C GLY A 46 8.35 -10.45 -32.66
N GLU A 47 7.19 -10.63 -32.02
CA GLU A 47 6.68 -9.77 -30.95
C GLU A 47 6.73 -10.49 -29.59
N LEU A 48 7.93 -10.59 -29.00
CA LEU A 48 8.12 -11.28 -27.72
C LEU A 48 7.93 -10.35 -26.51
N TYR A 49 6.82 -10.56 -25.79
CA TYR A 49 6.52 -9.85 -24.56
C TYR A 49 6.56 -10.78 -23.34
N CYS A 50 7.05 -10.27 -22.20
CA CYS A 50 6.79 -10.90 -20.91
C CYS A 50 5.31 -10.71 -20.53
N GLN A 51 4.81 -11.53 -19.61
CA GLN A 51 3.44 -11.51 -19.14
C GLN A 51 3.03 -10.12 -18.64
N ARG A 52 3.93 -9.37 -18.01
CA ARG A 52 3.67 -8.01 -17.53
C ARG A 52 3.47 -7.02 -18.68
N CYS A 53 4.37 -6.95 -19.65
CA CYS A 53 4.22 -6.08 -20.83
C CYS A 53 3.02 -6.48 -21.68
N PHE A 54 2.78 -7.78 -21.84
CA PHE A 54 1.63 -8.29 -22.57
C PHE A 54 0.31 -7.86 -21.91
N ARG A 55 0.18 -8.02 -20.59
CA ARG A 55 -1.03 -7.60 -19.86
C ARG A 55 -1.19 -6.10 -19.76
N LEU A 56 -0.09 -5.35 -19.71
CA LEU A 56 -0.13 -3.90 -19.81
C LEU A 56 -0.69 -3.46 -21.18
N ARG A 57 -0.16 -4.00 -22.29
CA ARG A 57 -0.56 -3.62 -23.65
C ARG A 57 -1.99 -4.03 -24.02
N HIS A 58 -2.43 -5.20 -23.58
CA HIS A 58 -3.74 -5.76 -23.97
C HIS A 58 -4.85 -5.51 -22.94
N TYR A 59 -4.49 -5.39 -21.66
CA TYR A 59 -5.47 -5.30 -20.56
C TYR A 59 -5.28 -4.05 -19.67
N ASN A 60 -4.28 -3.19 -19.93
CA ASN A 60 -3.93 -2.05 -19.07
C ASN A 60 -3.75 -2.45 -17.58
N GLU A 61 -3.19 -3.64 -17.33
CA GLU A 61 -3.05 -4.22 -15.99
C GLU A 61 -1.58 -4.24 -15.55
N ILE A 62 -1.27 -3.59 -14.41
CA ILE A 62 0.08 -3.49 -13.84
C ILE A 62 0.28 -4.60 -12.81
N GLN A 63 1.33 -5.41 -12.98
CA GLN A 63 1.74 -6.44 -12.02
C GLN A 63 2.80 -5.89 -11.03
N PRO A 64 2.76 -6.26 -9.74
CA PRO A 64 3.75 -5.86 -8.75
C PRO A 64 5.09 -6.58 -8.95
N VAL A 65 6.20 -5.93 -8.60
CA VAL A 65 7.56 -6.49 -8.60
C VAL A 65 8.09 -6.48 -7.17
N SER A 66 8.75 -7.55 -6.74
CA SER A 66 9.51 -7.58 -5.48
C SER A 66 10.84 -6.84 -5.65
N LEU A 67 11.05 -5.82 -4.82
CA LEU A 67 12.27 -4.99 -4.77
C LEU A 67 13.22 -5.49 -3.69
N THR A 68 14.53 -5.45 -3.97
CA THR A 68 15.57 -5.58 -2.93
C THR A 68 15.89 -4.21 -2.32
N ASP A 69 16.45 -4.18 -1.11
CA ASP A 69 16.87 -2.94 -0.43
C ASP A 69 17.91 -2.12 -1.22
N ASP A 70 18.73 -2.79 -2.04
CA ASP A 70 19.74 -2.15 -2.88
C ASP A 70 19.14 -1.51 -4.13
N ASP A 71 18.19 -2.18 -4.78
CA ASP A 71 17.42 -1.61 -5.89
C ASP A 71 16.63 -0.37 -5.43
N PHE A 72 16.10 -0.43 -4.21
CA PHE A 72 15.42 0.67 -3.55
C PHE A 72 16.33 1.89 -3.36
N ARG A 73 17.54 1.70 -2.81
CA ARG A 73 18.52 2.79 -2.62
C ARG A 73 18.92 3.42 -3.96
N ARG A 74 19.08 2.62 -5.01
CA ARG A 74 19.43 3.10 -6.36
C ARG A 74 18.30 3.93 -6.96
N LEU A 75 17.07 3.43 -6.94
CA LEU A 75 15.89 4.15 -7.44
C LEU A 75 15.72 5.50 -6.73
N LEU A 76 15.86 5.50 -5.40
CA LEU A 76 15.78 6.71 -4.60
C LEU A 76 16.92 7.71 -4.88
N SER A 77 18.15 7.23 -5.08
CA SER A 77 19.28 8.10 -5.44
C SER A 77 19.07 8.81 -6.79
N GLN A 78 18.39 8.17 -7.74
CA GLN A 78 18.09 8.76 -9.05
C GLN A 78 17.06 9.87 -8.95
N ILE A 79 16.04 9.67 -8.13
CA ILE A 79 15.02 10.70 -7.87
C ILE A 79 15.66 11.93 -7.23
N ARG A 80 16.62 11.75 -6.32
CA ARG A 80 17.33 12.84 -5.64
C ARG A 80 17.99 13.82 -6.61
N ASP A 81 18.71 13.27 -7.59
CA ASP A 81 19.58 14.05 -8.47
C ASP A 81 18.83 14.50 -9.74
N ALA A 82 17.57 14.08 -9.93
CA ALA A 82 16.68 14.54 -10.99
C ALA A 82 16.10 15.93 -10.70
N ASN A 83 15.84 16.70 -11.75
CA ASN A 83 15.06 17.95 -11.67
C ASN A 83 13.56 17.62 -11.77
N ALA A 84 12.94 17.27 -10.65
CA ALA A 84 11.63 16.64 -10.63
C ALA A 84 10.65 17.27 -9.63
N LEU A 85 9.35 17.17 -9.92
CA LEU A 85 8.28 17.30 -8.94
C LEU A 85 7.91 15.91 -8.43
N ILE A 86 7.95 15.71 -7.11
CA ILE A 86 7.57 14.43 -6.52
C ILE A 86 6.10 14.45 -6.14
N VAL A 87 5.31 13.53 -6.70
CA VAL A 87 3.94 13.27 -6.29
C VAL A 87 3.97 12.07 -5.36
N TYR A 88 3.92 12.34 -4.06
CA TYR A 88 4.00 11.31 -3.05
C TYR A 88 2.62 10.83 -2.63
N VAL A 89 2.27 9.60 -3.00
CA VAL A 89 0.97 8.97 -2.75
C VAL A 89 1.02 8.15 -1.47
N VAL A 90 0.10 8.44 -0.55
CA VAL A 90 -0.07 7.72 0.72
C VAL A 90 -1.51 7.20 0.85
N ASP A 91 -1.71 6.04 1.48
CA ASP A 91 -3.03 5.60 1.91
C ASP A 91 -3.44 6.36 3.17
N ILE A 92 -4.61 7.02 3.18
CA ILE A 92 -5.05 7.78 4.35
C ILE A 92 -5.44 6.84 5.50
N PHE A 93 -5.97 5.65 5.17
CA PHE A 93 -6.35 4.65 6.16
C PHE A 93 -5.11 4.07 6.86
N ASP A 94 -4.06 3.80 6.08
CA ASP A 94 -2.78 3.28 6.55
C ASP A 94 -1.64 4.28 6.35
N PHE A 95 -1.81 5.50 6.89
CA PHE A 95 -0.84 6.59 6.69
C PHE A 95 0.55 6.20 7.17
N ASN A 96 0.68 5.65 8.37
CA ASN A 96 1.97 5.31 8.97
C ASN A 96 2.69 4.22 8.16
N GLY A 97 1.99 3.14 7.78
CA GLY A 97 2.53 2.12 6.88
C GLY A 97 2.82 2.66 5.47
N SER A 98 2.18 3.77 5.07
CA SER A 98 2.41 4.44 3.79
C SER A 98 3.58 5.42 3.78
N MET A 99 4.07 5.81 4.96
CA MET A 99 5.17 6.77 5.10
C MET A 99 6.52 6.07 4.90
N ILE A 100 7.32 6.56 3.96
CA ILE A 100 8.66 6.05 3.69
C ILE A 100 9.62 6.79 4.66
N PRO A 101 10.26 6.07 5.60
CA PRO A 101 11.16 6.69 6.54
C PRO A 101 12.32 7.39 5.83
N GLY A 102 12.53 8.68 6.15
CA GLY A 102 13.62 9.45 5.56
C GLY A 102 13.43 9.84 4.09
N LEU A 103 12.20 9.77 3.53
CA LEU A 103 11.91 10.16 2.14
C LEU A 103 12.55 11.50 1.74
N HIS A 104 12.51 12.50 2.63
CA HIS A 104 13.10 13.82 2.42
C HIS A 104 14.61 13.78 2.05
N ARG A 105 15.37 12.80 2.57
CA ARG A 105 16.80 12.63 2.24
C ARG A 105 17.00 12.09 0.82
N PHE A 106 16.00 11.37 0.32
CA PHE A 106 16.04 10.69 -0.96
C PHE A 106 15.46 11.51 -2.09
N VAL A 107 14.53 12.41 -1.80
CA VAL A 107 14.02 13.36 -2.81
C VAL A 107 14.91 14.60 -2.92
N GLY A 108 15.81 14.83 -1.97
CA GLY A 108 16.74 15.96 -2.00
C GLY A 108 15.98 17.29 -1.91
N ASP A 109 16.33 18.23 -2.79
CA ASP A 109 15.67 19.55 -2.87
C ASP A 109 14.42 19.53 -3.76
N ASN A 110 14.04 18.36 -4.30
CA ASN A 110 12.88 18.26 -5.16
C ASN A 110 11.59 18.58 -4.38
N PRO A 111 10.74 19.47 -4.91
CA PRO A 111 9.48 19.79 -4.28
C PRO A 111 8.54 18.58 -4.27
N VAL A 112 7.75 18.47 -3.19
CA VAL A 112 6.84 17.34 -2.97
C VAL A 112 5.40 17.81 -2.91
N LEU A 113 4.52 17.16 -3.66
CA LEU A 113 3.08 17.16 -3.47
C LEU A 113 2.68 15.92 -2.68
N LEU A 114 1.94 16.10 -1.58
CA LEU A 114 1.42 14.99 -0.80
C LEU A 114 0.00 14.66 -1.23
N VAL A 115 -0.24 13.40 -1.57
CA VAL A 115 -1.54 12.93 -2.07
C VAL A 115 -2.06 11.83 -1.17
N GLY A 116 -3.10 12.11 -0.40
CA GLY A 116 -3.84 11.11 0.35
C GLY A 116 -4.84 10.39 -0.55
N ASN A 117 -4.60 9.12 -0.85
CA ASN A 117 -5.50 8.28 -1.64
C ASN A 117 -6.46 7.49 -0.76
N LYS A 118 -7.50 6.95 -1.39
CA LYS A 118 -8.56 6.13 -0.78
C LYS A 118 -9.41 6.91 0.23
N GLU A 119 -9.65 8.20 0.00
CA GLU A 119 -10.54 9.00 0.86
C GLU A 119 -11.95 8.40 0.97
N ASP A 120 -12.37 7.61 -0.02
CA ASP A 120 -13.65 6.93 -0.05
C ASP A 120 -13.83 5.83 0.99
N ILE A 121 -12.74 5.38 1.61
CA ILE A 121 -12.75 4.42 2.72
C ILE A 121 -13.15 5.10 4.02
N LEU A 122 -12.88 6.40 4.18
CA LEU A 122 -13.14 7.09 5.43
C LEU A 122 -14.63 7.46 5.57
N PRO A 123 -15.16 7.47 6.81
CA PRO A 123 -16.54 7.90 7.05
C PRO A 123 -16.80 9.31 6.52
N ARG A 124 -17.90 9.52 5.80
CA ARG A 124 -18.31 10.84 5.25
C ARG A 124 -18.55 11.92 6.31
N SER A 125 -18.72 11.53 7.57
CA SER A 125 -18.85 12.46 8.68
C SER A 125 -17.55 13.23 8.95
N LEU A 126 -16.40 12.74 8.45
CA LEU A 126 -15.12 13.42 8.56
C LEU A 126 -15.01 14.55 7.54
N LYS A 127 -14.72 15.75 8.03
CA LYS A 127 -14.52 16.91 7.17
C LYS A 127 -13.21 16.75 6.39
N ARG A 128 -13.29 16.78 5.06
CA ARG A 128 -12.14 16.71 4.15
C ARG A 128 -11.02 17.70 4.53
N SER A 129 -11.36 18.93 4.88
CA SER A 129 -10.38 19.94 5.30
C SER A 129 -9.57 19.53 6.54
N LYS A 130 -10.21 18.92 7.54
CA LYS A 130 -9.52 18.42 8.75
C LYS A 130 -8.59 17.27 8.42
N LEU A 131 -8.99 16.37 7.52
CA LEU A 131 -8.16 15.25 7.07
C LEU A 131 -6.94 15.74 6.29
N THR A 132 -7.11 16.70 5.38
CA THR A 132 -6.00 17.34 4.66
C THR A 132 -5.03 18.02 5.63
N ASP A 133 -5.54 18.78 6.60
CA ASP A 133 -4.71 19.43 7.62
C ASP A 133 -3.98 18.42 8.51
N TRP A 134 -4.64 17.32 8.87
CA TRP A 134 -4.05 16.24 9.64
C TRP A 134 -2.91 15.56 8.86
N LEU A 135 -3.13 15.21 7.59
CA LEU A 135 -2.09 14.62 6.74
C LEU A 135 -0.86 15.53 6.63
N ARG A 136 -1.08 16.82 6.37
CA ARG A 136 0.01 17.80 6.32
C ARG A 136 0.78 17.85 7.64
N GLN A 137 0.08 17.87 8.78
CA GLN A 137 0.72 17.87 10.09
C GLN A 137 1.53 16.59 10.33
N GLN A 138 0.98 15.42 9.99
CA GLN A 138 1.70 14.16 10.13
C GLN A 138 2.92 14.09 9.22
N ALA A 139 2.83 14.54 7.97
CA ALA A 139 3.97 14.64 7.07
C ALA A 139 5.07 15.54 7.67
N ASN A 140 4.70 16.71 8.20
CA ASN A 140 5.64 17.64 8.83
C ASN A 140 6.36 17.02 10.04
N LEU A 141 5.64 16.26 10.88
CA LEU A 141 6.22 15.53 12.02
C LEU A 141 7.24 14.47 11.58
N ASN A 142 7.05 13.91 10.38
CA ASN A 142 7.98 12.96 9.75
C ASN A 142 9.08 13.65 8.92
N GLY A 143 9.23 14.98 9.05
CA GLY A 143 10.26 15.76 8.36
C GLY A 143 9.97 16.04 6.89
N LEU A 144 8.77 15.72 6.39
CA LEU A 144 8.35 16.01 5.03
C LEU A 144 7.52 17.30 4.98
N ARG A 145 7.95 18.28 4.19
CA ARG A 145 7.24 19.56 4.02
C ARG A 145 6.69 19.69 2.61
N PRO A 146 5.45 19.23 2.35
CA PRO A 146 4.89 19.28 1.00
C PRO A 146 4.49 20.71 0.60
N LEU A 147 4.63 21.05 -0.68
CA LEU A 147 4.15 22.31 -1.27
C LEU A 147 2.63 22.44 -1.18
N ALA A 148 1.94 21.33 -1.40
CA ALA A 148 0.50 21.21 -1.23
C ALA A 148 0.12 19.79 -0.82
N THR A 149 -1.04 19.66 -0.18
CA THR A 149 -1.62 18.37 0.21
C THR A 149 -3.02 18.28 -0.36
N THR A 150 -3.32 17.19 -1.06
CA THR A 150 -4.66 16.92 -1.59
C THR A 150 -5.12 15.52 -1.21
N LEU A 151 -6.44 15.32 -1.28
CA LEU A 151 -7.11 14.05 -1.06
C LEU A 151 -7.79 13.62 -2.35
N LEU A 152 -7.75 12.32 -2.66
CA LEU A 152 -8.43 11.76 -3.83
C LEU A 152 -8.89 10.32 -3.59
N SER A 153 -9.76 9.84 -4.48
CA SER A 153 -10.08 8.42 -4.63
C SER A 153 -9.74 7.97 -6.03
N ALA A 154 -8.57 7.35 -6.22
CA ALA A 154 -8.16 6.84 -7.53
C ALA A 154 -9.15 5.79 -8.07
N LYS A 155 -9.78 5.03 -7.17
CA LYS A 155 -10.80 4.01 -7.47
C LYS A 155 -12.07 4.64 -8.05
N LYS A 156 -12.57 5.72 -7.46
CA LYS A 156 -13.74 6.44 -7.96
C LYS A 156 -13.40 7.43 -9.09
N GLY A 157 -12.13 7.82 -9.18
CA GLY A 157 -11.63 8.85 -10.07
C GLY A 157 -12.01 10.27 -9.66
N SER A 158 -12.45 10.47 -8.42
CA SER A 158 -12.71 11.82 -7.90
C SER A 158 -11.37 12.54 -7.67
N ASP A 159 -11.34 13.84 -7.97
CA ASP A 159 -10.23 14.74 -7.65
C ASP A 159 -8.90 14.42 -8.35
N VAL A 160 -8.90 13.55 -9.36
CA VAL A 160 -7.73 13.30 -10.21
C VAL A 160 -7.42 14.53 -11.06
N ASP A 161 -8.44 15.21 -11.57
CA ASP A 161 -8.28 16.45 -12.33
C ASP A 161 -7.70 17.58 -11.46
N ASP A 162 -8.12 17.65 -10.19
CA ASP A 162 -7.57 18.61 -9.22
C ASP A 162 -6.09 18.30 -8.92
N LEU A 163 -5.71 17.02 -8.84
CA LEU A 163 -4.32 16.62 -8.72
C LEU A 163 -3.52 17.03 -9.97
N LEU A 164 -4.03 16.79 -11.18
CA LEU A 164 -3.36 17.19 -12.42
C LEU A 164 -3.17 18.71 -12.50
N ALA A 165 -4.18 19.49 -12.09
CA ALA A 165 -4.07 20.95 -12.01
C ALA A 165 -3.01 21.41 -11.00
N LEU A 166 -2.87 20.71 -9.86
CA LEU A 166 -1.80 20.97 -8.90
C LEU A 166 -0.42 20.60 -9.46
N ILE A 167 -0.32 19.47 -10.16
CA ILE A 167 0.90 19.05 -10.84
C ILE A 167 1.33 20.12 -11.85
N ASP A 168 0.44 20.57 -12.73
CA ASP A 168 0.75 21.62 -13.70
C ASP A 168 1.13 22.95 -13.05
N LYS A 169 0.47 23.31 -11.95
CA LYS A 169 0.79 24.52 -11.18
C LYS A 169 2.20 24.49 -10.57
N TYR A 170 2.64 23.33 -10.07
CA TYR A 170 3.87 23.23 -9.27
C TYR A 170 5.05 22.59 -10.00
N ARG A 171 4.84 21.91 -11.13
CA ARG A 171 5.92 21.24 -11.87
C ARG A 171 6.90 22.22 -12.49
N GLY A 172 6.42 23.31 -13.09
CA GLY A 172 7.28 24.18 -13.90
C GLY A 172 8.00 23.37 -14.98
N ASP A 173 9.30 23.60 -15.14
CA ASP A 173 10.18 22.93 -16.12
C ASP A 173 10.75 21.59 -15.58
N ARG A 174 9.93 20.79 -14.91
CA ARG A 174 10.33 19.56 -14.23
C ARG A 174 9.52 18.37 -14.70
N ASP A 175 10.17 17.21 -14.77
CA ASP A 175 9.48 15.93 -14.84
C ASP A 175 8.72 15.64 -13.55
N VAL A 176 7.75 14.73 -13.60
CA VAL A 176 6.90 14.40 -12.46
C VAL A 176 7.12 12.95 -12.07
N TYR A 177 7.54 12.68 -10.83
CA TYR A 177 7.76 11.32 -10.35
C TYR A 177 6.69 10.94 -9.33
N VAL A 178 5.92 9.90 -9.63
CA VAL A 178 4.92 9.38 -8.70
C VAL A 178 5.57 8.32 -7.82
N VAL A 179 5.65 8.61 -6.53
CA VAL A 179 6.31 7.76 -5.51
C VAL A 179 5.27 7.30 -4.48
N GLY A 180 5.43 6.09 -3.96
CA GLY A 180 4.58 5.55 -2.91
C GLY A 180 4.98 4.12 -2.55
N VAL A 181 4.56 3.66 -1.37
CA VAL A 181 4.72 2.25 -1.02
C VAL A 181 3.75 1.37 -1.83
N THR A 182 3.92 0.06 -1.78
CA THR A 182 2.98 -0.89 -2.36
C THR A 182 1.59 -0.73 -1.73
N ASN A 183 0.54 -1.03 -2.50
CA ASN A 183 -0.85 -1.00 -2.05
C ASN A 183 -1.45 0.38 -1.68
N VAL A 184 -0.71 1.50 -1.77
CA VAL A 184 -1.31 2.85 -1.60
C VAL A 184 -2.28 3.24 -2.72
N GLY A 185 -2.30 2.48 -3.82
CA GLY A 185 -3.15 2.72 -4.99
C GLY A 185 -2.51 3.59 -6.07
N LYS A 186 -1.17 3.70 -6.09
CA LYS A 186 -0.38 4.35 -7.14
C LYS A 186 -0.74 3.82 -8.55
N SER A 187 -0.71 2.50 -8.76
CA SER A 187 -1.05 1.91 -10.07
C SER A 187 -2.49 2.21 -10.50
N THR A 188 -3.43 2.26 -9.55
CA THR A 188 -4.82 2.67 -9.83
C THR A 188 -4.90 4.14 -10.26
N LEU A 189 -4.13 5.02 -9.62
CA LEU A 189 -4.05 6.44 -9.97
C LEU A 189 -3.46 6.62 -11.38
N ILE A 190 -2.33 5.98 -11.66
CA ILE A 190 -1.68 6.01 -12.99
C ILE A 190 -2.63 5.52 -14.08
N ASN A 191 -3.28 4.36 -13.86
CA ASN A 191 -4.27 3.83 -14.80
C ASN A 191 -5.45 4.78 -15.02
N ARG A 192 -5.82 5.59 -14.01
CA ARG A 192 -6.88 6.57 -14.14
C ARG A 192 -6.44 7.77 -14.98
N ILE A 193 -5.23 8.27 -14.75
CA ILE A 193 -4.62 9.35 -15.54
C ILE A 193 -4.50 8.91 -17.01
N LEU A 194 -4.03 7.69 -17.27
CA LEU A 194 -3.94 7.12 -18.62
C LEU A 194 -5.30 7.06 -19.33
N LYS A 195 -6.36 6.65 -18.63
CA LYS A 195 -7.71 6.58 -19.19
C LYS A 195 -8.34 7.95 -19.48
N GLN A 196 -7.90 9.01 -18.80
CA GLN A 196 -8.37 10.36 -19.07
C GLN A 196 -7.59 11.00 -20.25
N ASN A 197 -6.33 10.63 -20.42
CA ASN A 197 -5.47 11.07 -21.53
C ASN A 197 -5.54 10.12 -22.74
N THR A 198 -6.75 9.70 -23.14
CA THR A 198 -7.03 8.69 -24.19
C THR A 198 -6.45 8.99 -25.58
N GLY A 199 -5.88 10.17 -25.83
CA GLY A 199 -5.11 10.47 -27.05
C GLY A 199 -3.62 10.07 -26.99
N VAL A 200 -3.14 9.60 -25.83
CA VAL A 200 -1.71 9.34 -25.54
C VAL A 200 -1.44 7.83 -25.32
N ALA A 201 -2.46 6.97 -25.45
CA ALA A 201 -2.32 5.53 -25.23
C ALA A 201 -1.28 4.88 -26.16
N ASP A 202 -1.10 5.41 -27.36
CA ASP A 202 -0.11 4.94 -28.35
C ASP A 202 1.31 5.50 -28.11
N LEU A 203 1.50 6.39 -27.13
CA LEU A 203 2.77 7.06 -26.80
C LEU A 203 3.37 6.59 -25.46
N ILE A 204 2.78 5.56 -24.84
CA ILE A 204 3.31 5.01 -23.60
C ILE A 204 4.62 4.28 -23.90
N THR A 205 5.71 4.76 -23.31
CA THR A 205 7.00 4.07 -23.35
C THR A 205 7.24 3.38 -22.01
N THR A 206 7.63 2.11 -22.08
CA THR A 206 8.21 1.41 -20.95
C THR A 206 9.71 1.42 -21.12
N SER A 207 10.43 1.93 -20.13
CA SER A 207 11.88 1.93 -20.11
C SER A 207 12.36 1.45 -18.74
N ARG A 208 13.67 1.27 -18.57
CA ARG A 208 14.24 0.83 -17.28
C ARG A 208 14.72 2.02 -16.49
N PHE A 209 14.62 1.92 -15.17
CA PHE A 209 15.45 2.76 -14.30
C PHE A 209 16.92 2.38 -14.55
N PRO A 210 17.79 3.34 -14.92
CA PRO A 210 19.19 3.06 -15.23
C PRO A 210 19.88 2.23 -14.15
N GLY A 211 20.59 1.16 -14.51
CA GLY A 211 21.30 0.32 -13.53
C GLY A 211 20.40 -0.53 -12.60
N THR A 212 19.12 -0.70 -12.95
CA THR A 212 18.19 -1.62 -12.27
C THR A 212 17.41 -2.47 -13.29
N THR A 213 16.76 -3.53 -12.82
CA THR A 213 15.85 -4.38 -13.62
C THR A 213 14.39 -3.90 -13.57
N LEU A 214 14.15 -2.70 -13.03
CA LEU A 214 12.81 -2.17 -12.77
C LEU A 214 12.31 -1.33 -13.94
N ASP A 215 11.07 -1.60 -14.34
CA ASP A 215 10.43 -0.84 -15.41
C ASP A 215 9.79 0.43 -14.85
N LYS A 216 10.04 1.56 -15.54
CA LYS A 216 9.30 2.81 -15.44
C LYS A 216 8.30 2.93 -16.58
N ILE A 217 7.15 3.51 -16.26
CA ILE A 217 6.16 3.93 -17.26
C ILE A 217 6.27 5.44 -17.38
N GLU A 218 6.44 5.94 -18.59
CA GLU A 218 6.49 7.37 -18.88
C GLU A 218 5.21 7.79 -19.59
N ILE A 219 4.57 8.83 -19.06
CA ILE A 219 3.34 9.42 -19.60
C ILE A 219 3.66 10.87 -19.99
N PRO A 220 3.61 11.24 -21.28
CA PRO A 220 3.85 12.60 -21.71
C PRO A 220 2.94 13.63 -21.00
N LEU A 221 3.55 14.69 -20.47
CA LEU A 221 2.91 15.88 -19.90
C LEU A 221 3.21 17.09 -20.79
N GLY A 222 2.70 17.06 -22.03
CA GLY A 222 3.06 18.01 -23.08
C GLY A 222 4.23 17.50 -23.93
N GLU A 223 4.98 18.41 -24.55
CA GLU A 223 6.06 18.06 -25.49
C GLU A 223 7.38 17.70 -24.80
N ASP A 224 7.74 18.37 -23.70
CA ASP A 224 9.10 18.29 -23.12
C ASP A 224 9.19 17.57 -21.76
N HIS A 225 8.07 17.16 -21.17
CA HIS A 225 8.05 16.60 -19.82
C HIS A 225 7.25 15.31 -19.73
N VAL A 226 7.61 14.48 -18.76
CA VAL A 226 6.94 13.20 -18.51
C VAL A 226 6.51 13.05 -17.06
N LEU A 227 5.42 12.32 -16.87
CA LEU A 227 5.04 11.71 -15.61
C LEU A 227 5.59 10.28 -15.59
N VAL A 228 6.42 9.99 -14.58
CA VAL A 228 7.10 8.72 -14.40
C VAL A 228 6.44 7.96 -13.26
N ASP A 229 5.93 6.75 -13.56
CA ASP A 229 5.54 5.79 -12.53
C ASP A 229 6.77 5.09 -11.98
N THR A 230 7.04 5.27 -10.69
CA THR A 230 8.12 4.54 -10.00
C THR A 230 7.58 3.22 -9.44
N PRO A 231 8.34 2.12 -9.43
CA PRO A 231 8.02 0.91 -8.68
C PRO A 231 7.57 1.22 -7.25
N GLY A 232 6.47 0.58 -6.81
CA GLY A 232 5.96 0.74 -5.46
C GLY A 232 6.92 0.14 -4.44
N ILE A 233 7.23 0.89 -3.38
CA ILE A 233 8.19 0.49 -2.36
C ILE A 233 7.54 -0.49 -1.39
N ILE A 234 8.13 -1.65 -1.16
CA ILE A 234 7.64 -2.61 -0.17
C ILE A 234 8.04 -2.11 1.22
N HIS A 235 7.08 -1.99 2.14
CA HIS A 235 7.34 -1.58 3.52
C HIS A 235 7.19 -2.80 4.45
N PRO A 236 8.28 -3.45 4.88
CA PRO A 236 8.25 -4.78 5.52
C PRO A 236 7.31 -4.92 6.72
N GLU A 237 7.05 -3.81 7.42
CA GLU A 237 6.22 -3.78 8.62
C GLU A 237 4.71 -3.73 8.36
N GLN A 238 4.26 -3.68 7.09
CA GLN A 238 2.83 -3.72 6.78
C GLN A 238 2.24 -5.11 6.98
N MET A 239 1.03 -5.18 7.53
CA MET A 239 0.22 -6.41 7.62
C MET A 239 0.11 -7.16 6.28
N ALA A 240 0.13 -6.44 5.16
CA ALA A 240 0.06 -7.00 3.83
C ALA A 240 1.20 -7.97 3.47
N HIS A 241 2.32 -7.95 4.20
CA HIS A 241 3.43 -8.89 4.01
C HIS A 241 3.23 -10.23 4.71
N PHE A 242 2.33 -10.29 5.69
CA PHE A 242 2.13 -11.47 6.53
C PHE A 242 0.84 -12.22 6.22
N LEU A 243 0.02 -11.70 5.30
CA LEU A 243 -1.27 -12.26 4.95
C LEU A 243 -1.30 -12.73 3.49
N SER A 244 -2.01 -13.83 3.25
CA SER A 244 -2.35 -14.28 1.91
C SER A 244 -3.16 -13.20 1.17
N PRO A 245 -3.12 -13.16 -0.18
CA PRO A 245 -4.00 -12.29 -0.97
C PRO A 245 -5.49 -12.45 -0.65
N GLU A 246 -5.90 -13.65 -0.26
CA GLU A 246 -7.25 -13.99 0.20
C GLU A 246 -7.56 -13.33 1.54
N ALA A 247 -6.70 -13.51 2.54
CA ALA A 247 -6.83 -12.88 3.86
C ALA A 247 -6.78 -11.35 3.78
N LEU A 248 -5.97 -10.79 2.88
CA LEU A 248 -5.88 -9.36 2.61
C LEU A 248 -7.24 -8.73 2.25
N LYS A 249 -8.12 -9.46 1.55
CA LYS A 249 -9.47 -8.96 1.19
C LYS A 249 -10.37 -8.75 2.41
N PHE A 250 -10.09 -9.45 3.50
CA PHE A 250 -10.88 -9.37 4.74
C PHE A 250 -10.32 -8.35 5.74
N VAL A 251 -9.08 -7.90 5.57
CA VAL A 251 -8.45 -6.88 6.42
C VAL A 251 -8.39 -5.51 5.78
N ALA A 252 -8.25 -5.43 4.45
CA ALA A 252 -8.14 -4.16 3.73
C ALA A 252 -9.52 -3.62 3.34
N PRO A 253 -9.91 -2.41 3.82
CA PRO A 253 -11.21 -1.82 3.52
C PRO A 253 -11.46 -1.64 2.02
N GLN A 254 -12.61 -2.15 1.56
CA GLN A 254 -13.04 -2.02 0.15
C GLN A 254 -14.10 -0.94 -0.06
N LYS A 255 -14.74 -0.51 1.02
CA LYS A 255 -15.86 0.43 1.09
C LYS A 255 -15.66 1.34 2.31
N GLU A 256 -16.49 2.39 2.37
CA GLU A 256 -16.59 3.29 3.51
C GLU A 256 -16.72 2.49 4.83
N ILE A 257 -15.80 2.74 5.76
CA ILE A 257 -15.73 2.08 7.05
C ILE A 257 -16.84 2.59 7.94
N LYS A 258 -17.52 1.66 8.60
CA LYS A 258 -18.53 1.97 9.61
C LYS A 258 -17.87 1.96 10.99
N PRO A 259 -17.83 3.09 11.70
CA PRO A 259 -17.31 3.14 13.07
C PRO A 259 -18.13 2.19 13.97
N ARG A 260 -17.46 1.28 14.66
CA ARG A 260 -18.11 0.34 15.60
C ARG A 260 -17.82 0.76 17.03
N GLY A 261 -18.81 1.33 17.70
CA GLY A 261 -18.70 1.80 19.08
C GLY A 261 -18.86 0.66 20.09
N TYR A 262 -17.97 0.59 21.08
CA TYR A 262 -18.03 -0.35 22.18
C TYR A 262 -17.92 0.39 23.52
N GLN A 263 -18.65 -0.10 24.52
CA GLN A 263 -18.43 0.26 25.92
C GLN A 263 -17.65 -0.89 26.56
N LEU A 264 -16.36 -0.64 26.83
CA LEU A 264 -15.45 -1.63 27.40
C LEU A 264 -15.21 -1.32 28.87
N GLN A 265 -15.17 -2.37 29.68
CA GLN A 265 -14.72 -2.30 31.07
C GLN A 265 -13.22 -2.59 31.18
N ASP A 266 -12.60 -2.18 32.27
CA ASP A 266 -11.25 -2.61 32.63
C ASP A 266 -11.11 -4.14 32.52
N GLY A 267 -10.04 -4.60 31.88
CA GLY A 267 -9.80 -6.02 31.64
C GLY A 267 -10.71 -6.63 30.56
N GLN A 268 -11.09 -5.86 29.54
CA GLN A 268 -11.78 -6.39 28.36
C GLN A 268 -10.94 -6.30 27.10
N THR A 269 -11.19 -7.25 26.21
CA THR A 269 -10.44 -7.49 24.98
C THR A 269 -11.39 -7.50 23.79
N ILE A 270 -10.92 -6.98 22.65
CA ILE A 270 -11.53 -7.16 21.33
C ILE A 270 -10.50 -7.84 20.42
N PHE A 271 -10.83 -9.03 19.93
CA PHE A 271 -10.11 -9.69 18.85
C PHE A 271 -10.57 -9.16 17.49
N LEU A 272 -9.62 -9.05 16.56
CA LEU A 272 -9.84 -8.61 15.18
C LEU A 272 -9.49 -9.77 14.27
N GLY A 273 -10.45 -10.67 14.07
CA GLY A 273 -10.13 -12.04 13.64
C GLY A 273 -9.07 -12.69 14.54
N ALA A 274 -8.22 -13.53 13.97
CA ALA A 274 -7.01 -14.03 14.61
C ALA A 274 -5.75 -13.20 14.26
N VAL A 275 -5.86 -12.16 13.43
CA VAL A 275 -4.72 -11.33 13.00
C VAL A 275 -4.28 -10.30 14.05
N ALA A 276 -5.18 -9.84 14.93
CA ALA A 276 -4.82 -8.86 15.93
C ALA A 276 -5.74 -8.88 17.16
N ARG A 277 -5.28 -8.22 18.22
CA ARG A 277 -6.02 -8.07 19.49
C ARG A 277 -5.84 -6.66 20.07
N PHE A 278 -6.90 -6.12 20.65
CA PHE A 278 -6.89 -4.88 21.41
C PHE A 278 -7.39 -5.15 22.84
N ASP A 279 -6.63 -4.72 23.84
CA ASP A 279 -7.01 -4.81 25.25
C ASP A 279 -7.16 -3.43 25.88
N LEU A 280 -8.28 -3.25 26.60
CA LEU A 280 -8.42 -2.17 27.57
C LEU A 280 -7.99 -2.72 28.94
N VAL A 281 -6.76 -2.42 29.35
CA VAL A 281 -6.20 -2.92 30.62
C VAL A 281 -6.85 -2.19 31.79
N LYS A 282 -6.78 -0.85 31.78
CA LYS A 282 -7.29 -0.04 32.87
C LYS A 282 -7.57 1.40 32.46
N THR A 283 -8.62 1.96 33.02
CA THR A 283 -8.98 3.38 32.98
C THR A 283 -8.53 4.09 34.27
N VAL A 284 -8.08 5.34 34.13
CA VAL A 284 -7.63 6.18 35.25
C VAL A 284 -8.71 7.21 35.57
N GLY A 285 -9.02 7.41 36.86
CA GLY A 285 -10.00 8.41 37.31
C GLY A 285 -11.36 7.85 37.80
N GLY A 286 -11.43 6.55 38.16
CA GLY A 286 -12.56 5.96 38.87
C GLY A 286 -13.72 5.45 38.00
N ASN A 287 -13.82 5.89 36.75
CA ASN A 287 -14.77 5.31 35.79
C ASN A 287 -14.18 4.06 35.12
N LYS A 288 -14.60 2.87 35.56
CA LYS A 288 -14.12 1.57 35.03
C LYS A 288 -14.59 1.25 33.60
N THR A 289 -15.35 2.15 32.95
CA THR A 289 -15.89 1.95 31.61
C THR A 289 -15.37 3.02 30.66
N ALA A 290 -14.84 2.61 29.51
CA ALA A 290 -14.42 3.48 28.42
C ALA A 290 -15.27 3.23 27.17
N GLY A 291 -15.74 4.33 26.56
CA GLY A 291 -16.25 4.30 25.20
C GLY A 291 -15.08 4.25 24.22
N VAL A 292 -14.98 3.19 23.43
CA VAL A 292 -13.98 3.05 22.36
C VAL A 292 -14.69 2.90 21.02
N THR A 293 -14.03 3.33 19.94
CA THR A 293 -14.58 3.20 18.59
C THR A 293 -13.58 2.49 17.68
N ALA A 294 -14.00 1.38 17.09
CA ALA A 294 -13.19 0.54 16.22
C ALA A 294 -13.43 0.89 14.74
N TYR A 295 -12.35 1.15 13.99
CA TYR A 295 -12.34 1.50 12.58
C TYR A 295 -11.52 0.46 11.80
N PHE A 296 -12.21 -0.54 11.27
CA PHE A 296 -11.64 -1.69 10.54
C PHE A 296 -12.55 -2.07 9.38
N GLU A 297 -12.08 -2.93 8.47
CA GLU A 297 -12.89 -3.55 7.42
C GLU A 297 -14.24 -4.03 7.97
N ASN A 298 -15.33 -3.75 7.25
CA ASN A 298 -16.69 -3.92 7.77
C ASN A 298 -17.06 -5.39 8.04
N ASN A 299 -16.46 -6.32 7.30
CA ASN A 299 -16.67 -7.75 7.44
C ASN A 299 -15.61 -8.41 8.34
N LEU A 300 -14.61 -7.68 8.81
CA LEU A 300 -13.65 -8.21 9.79
C LEU A 300 -14.40 -8.52 11.10
N PRO A 301 -14.45 -9.78 11.54
CA PRO A 301 -15.13 -10.16 12.77
C PRO A 301 -14.45 -9.56 13.99
N LEU A 302 -15.24 -8.91 14.86
CA LEU A 302 -14.77 -8.36 16.13
C LEU A 302 -15.36 -9.16 17.29
N HIS A 303 -14.52 -9.85 18.04
CA HIS A 303 -14.94 -10.73 19.13
C HIS A 303 -14.51 -10.16 20.47
N ARG A 304 -15.49 -9.85 21.34
CA ARG A 304 -15.23 -9.34 22.68
C ARG A 304 -15.11 -10.47 23.68
N THR A 305 -14.09 -10.44 24.53
CA THR A 305 -13.96 -11.33 25.69
C THR A 305 -13.37 -10.59 26.89
N LYS A 306 -13.25 -11.27 28.03
CA LYS A 306 -12.49 -10.77 29.18
C LYS A 306 -11.01 -11.04 28.98
N LEU A 307 -10.17 -10.11 29.42
CA LEU A 307 -8.71 -10.20 29.32
C LEU A 307 -8.15 -11.47 29.98
N GLU A 308 -8.70 -11.85 31.13
CA GLU A 308 -8.32 -13.08 31.86
C GLU A 308 -8.49 -14.37 31.03
N ASN A 309 -9.39 -14.36 30.04
CA ASN A 309 -9.65 -15.50 29.17
C ASN A 309 -9.04 -15.34 27.78
N ALA A 310 -8.40 -14.21 27.48
CA ALA A 310 -8.05 -13.86 26.11
C ALA A 310 -7.03 -14.82 25.50
N GLU A 311 -6.01 -15.24 26.27
CA GLU A 311 -5.00 -16.20 25.80
C GLU A 311 -5.62 -17.56 25.48
N ASN A 312 -6.33 -18.16 26.44
CA ASN A 312 -7.04 -19.43 26.24
C ASN A 312 -8.09 -19.35 25.13
N PHE A 313 -8.77 -18.21 24.98
CA PHE A 313 -9.74 -18.00 23.90
C PHE A 313 -9.06 -18.00 22.53
N TYR A 314 -7.89 -17.37 22.40
CA TYR A 314 -7.15 -17.35 21.14
C TYR A 314 -6.66 -18.77 20.77
N GLU A 315 -6.05 -19.49 21.72
CA GLU A 315 -5.52 -20.83 21.50
C GLU A 315 -6.59 -21.83 21.01
N ASN A 316 -7.81 -21.74 21.56
CA ASN A 316 -8.88 -22.68 21.21
C ASN A 316 -9.69 -22.29 19.96
N HIS A 317 -9.61 -21.04 19.51
CA HIS A 317 -10.54 -20.52 18.49
C HIS A 317 -9.87 -19.83 17.29
N ALA A 318 -8.55 -19.61 17.31
CA ALA A 318 -7.79 -19.10 16.18
C ALA A 318 -7.89 -20.04 14.97
N GLY A 319 -8.21 -19.47 13.80
CA GLY A 319 -8.39 -20.24 12.56
C GLY A 319 -9.76 -20.89 12.37
N GLU A 320 -10.64 -20.81 13.37
CA GLU A 320 -12.02 -21.32 13.32
C GLU A 320 -13.02 -20.17 13.55
N LEU A 321 -13.32 -19.83 14.80
CA LEU A 321 -14.20 -18.70 15.12
C LEU A 321 -13.48 -17.36 14.91
N LEU A 322 -12.19 -17.29 15.27
CA LEU A 322 -11.35 -16.13 15.01
C LEU A 322 -10.70 -16.28 13.63
N THR A 323 -11.37 -15.75 12.62
CA THR A 323 -10.89 -15.70 11.23
C THR A 323 -11.05 -14.28 10.69
N PRO A 324 -10.19 -13.80 9.78
CA PRO A 324 -8.98 -14.45 9.23
C PRO A 324 -7.78 -14.45 10.21
N PRO A 325 -6.69 -15.20 9.95
CA PRO A 325 -6.55 -16.22 8.89
C PRO A 325 -7.30 -17.52 9.21
N THR A 326 -7.39 -18.46 8.26
CA THR A 326 -7.88 -19.83 8.54
C THR A 326 -6.84 -20.65 9.31
N LYS A 327 -7.21 -21.83 9.79
CA LYS A 327 -6.29 -22.74 10.51
C LYS A 327 -5.03 -23.12 9.71
N GLU A 328 -5.18 -23.24 8.39
CA GLU A 328 -4.08 -23.55 7.46
C GLU A 328 -3.13 -22.36 7.33
N GLU A 329 -3.69 -21.16 7.15
CA GLU A 329 -2.95 -19.90 7.03
C GLU A 329 -2.35 -19.41 8.36
N LEU A 330 -2.89 -19.86 9.50
CA LEU A 330 -2.39 -19.49 10.83
C LEU A 330 -0.94 -19.94 11.04
N ALA A 331 -0.52 -21.03 10.38
CA ALA A 331 0.85 -21.54 10.47
C ALA A 331 1.89 -20.57 9.91
N ASP A 332 1.50 -19.75 8.92
CA ASP A 332 2.35 -18.75 8.29
C ASP A 332 2.30 -17.39 9.00
N LEU A 333 1.35 -17.20 9.92
CA LEU A 333 1.19 -15.96 10.66
C LEU A 333 2.18 -15.91 11.85
N PRO A 334 3.05 -14.89 11.95
CA PRO A 334 3.92 -14.73 13.10
C PRO A 334 3.13 -14.57 14.40
N ALA A 335 3.71 -15.02 15.51
CA ALA A 335 3.13 -14.84 16.84
C ALA A 335 2.82 -13.36 17.14
N LEU A 336 1.70 -13.11 17.81
CA LEU A 336 1.27 -11.77 18.16
C LEU A 336 2.21 -11.16 19.23
N ALA A 337 2.76 -9.99 18.93
CA ALA A 337 3.62 -9.21 19.80
C ALA A 337 2.83 -8.13 20.54
N ARG A 338 3.19 -7.92 21.81
CA ARG A 338 2.51 -7.01 22.74
C ARG A 338 3.05 -5.57 22.64
N HIS A 339 2.15 -4.60 22.49
CA HIS A 339 2.48 -3.17 22.45
C HIS A 339 1.59 -2.39 23.42
N GLU A 340 2.17 -1.90 24.51
CA GLU A 340 1.43 -1.20 25.57
C GLU A 340 1.57 0.31 25.46
N PHE A 341 0.44 1.01 25.62
CA PHE A 341 0.38 2.46 25.58
C PHE A 341 -0.41 3.01 26.76
N LYS A 342 -0.02 4.21 27.20
CA LYS A 342 -0.79 5.05 28.10
C LYS A 342 -1.25 6.28 27.33
N THR A 343 -2.52 6.63 27.46
CA THR A 343 -3.10 7.76 26.75
C THR A 343 -3.27 8.95 27.70
N ASP A 344 -2.80 10.12 27.29
CA ASP A 344 -3.04 11.38 28.02
C ASP A 344 -4.15 12.22 27.36
N THR A 345 -4.44 11.92 26.09
CA THR A 345 -5.48 12.57 25.29
C THR A 345 -6.26 11.53 24.50
N LYS A 346 -7.37 11.93 23.88
CA LYS A 346 -8.10 11.06 22.95
C LYS A 346 -7.17 10.68 21.78
N SER A 347 -6.94 9.38 21.65
CA SER A 347 -5.88 8.83 20.79
C SER A 347 -6.39 7.66 19.95
N ASP A 348 -5.74 7.40 18.83
CA ASP A 348 -5.95 6.20 18.04
C ASP A 348 -4.80 5.22 18.33
N VAL A 349 -5.14 4.00 18.72
CA VAL A 349 -4.23 2.86 18.71
C VAL A 349 -4.31 2.23 17.32
N VAL A 350 -3.28 2.44 16.53
CA VAL A 350 -3.22 2.06 15.12
C VAL A 350 -2.45 0.76 14.99
N ILE A 351 -3.02 -0.19 14.24
CA ILE A 351 -2.38 -1.43 13.81
C ILE A 351 -2.16 -1.29 12.31
N GLU A 352 -0.89 -1.14 11.91
CA GLU A 352 -0.55 -0.81 10.51
C GLU A 352 -1.08 -1.87 9.53
N GLY A 353 -1.66 -1.40 8.43
CA GLY A 353 -2.32 -2.22 7.42
C GLY A 353 -3.65 -2.85 7.82
N LEU A 354 -4.16 -2.65 9.05
CA LEU A 354 -5.43 -3.23 9.52
C LEU A 354 -6.48 -2.18 9.86
N GLY A 355 -6.12 -1.17 10.66
CA GLY A 355 -7.04 -0.13 11.13
C GLY A 355 -6.69 0.40 12.51
N TRP A 356 -7.65 1.00 13.21
CA TRP A 356 -7.39 1.56 14.53
C TRP A 356 -8.57 1.50 15.49
N VAL A 357 -8.25 1.60 16.79
CA VAL A 357 -9.23 1.81 17.86
C VAL A 357 -9.00 3.19 18.45
N THR A 358 -10.02 4.05 18.36
CA THR A 358 -10.03 5.34 19.05
C THR A 358 -10.42 5.13 20.51
N VAL A 359 -9.55 5.60 21.42
CA VAL A 359 -9.65 5.44 22.86
C VAL A 359 -9.65 6.79 23.56
N PRO A 360 -10.28 6.91 24.75
CA PRO A 360 -10.27 8.16 25.50
C PRO A 360 -8.89 8.45 26.10
N ALA A 361 -8.75 9.67 26.63
CA ALA A 361 -7.64 10.02 27.51
C ALA A 361 -7.65 9.16 28.78
N ASN A 362 -6.50 9.07 29.43
CA ASN A 362 -6.30 8.45 30.74
C ASN A 362 -6.62 6.94 30.76
N ALA A 363 -6.22 6.22 29.71
CA ALA A 363 -6.36 4.77 29.62
C ALA A 363 -5.02 4.07 29.39
N THR A 364 -4.85 2.89 29.97
CA THR A 364 -3.79 1.93 29.62
C THR A 364 -4.39 0.89 28.68
N VAL A 365 -3.82 0.81 27.48
CA VAL A 365 -4.32 -0.03 26.40
C VAL A 365 -3.18 -0.83 25.80
N VAL A 366 -3.50 -1.99 25.23
CA VAL A 366 -2.50 -2.85 24.58
C VAL A 366 -3.01 -3.23 23.21
N GLY A 367 -2.20 -2.99 22.19
CA GLY A 367 -2.40 -3.54 20.86
C GLY A 367 -1.49 -4.75 20.65
N TRP A 368 -2.02 -5.77 19.99
CA TRP A 368 -1.32 -6.97 19.60
C TRP A 368 -1.43 -7.16 18.10
N ALA A 369 -0.30 -7.36 17.45
CA ALA A 369 -0.19 -7.60 16.03
C ALA A 369 0.91 -8.62 15.77
N PRO A 370 0.94 -9.30 14.61
CA PRO A 370 1.98 -10.28 14.28
C PRO A 370 3.36 -9.65 14.41
N LYS A 371 4.34 -10.39 14.92
CA LYS A 371 5.71 -9.90 15.06
C LYS A 371 6.24 -9.40 13.70
N GLY A 372 6.59 -8.12 13.66
CA GLY A 372 6.99 -7.41 12.43
C GLY A 372 5.98 -6.36 12.00
N VAL A 373 4.70 -6.52 12.37
CA VAL A 373 3.68 -5.47 12.17
C VAL A 373 3.76 -4.44 13.29
N ASN A 374 3.85 -3.17 12.91
CA ASN A 374 3.95 -2.08 13.87
C ASN A 374 2.58 -1.72 14.46
N VAL A 375 2.58 -1.40 15.76
CA VAL A 375 1.44 -0.85 16.47
C VAL A 375 1.90 0.45 17.12
N LEU A 376 1.12 1.51 16.93
CA LEU A 376 1.50 2.84 17.40
C LEU A 376 0.32 3.61 17.99
N LEU A 377 0.66 4.61 18.79
CA LEU A 377 -0.28 5.56 19.32
C LEU A 377 -0.14 6.88 18.58
N ARG A 378 -1.26 7.43 18.10
CA ARG A 378 -1.32 8.77 17.52
C ARG A 378 -2.49 9.57 18.07
N ARG A 379 -2.45 10.89 17.91
CA ARG A 379 -3.62 11.74 18.19
C ARG A 379 -4.78 11.31 17.29
N ALA A 380 -5.97 11.23 17.88
CA ALA A 380 -7.16 10.78 17.15
C ALA A 380 -7.39 11.60 15.88
N MET A 381 -7.55 10.92 14.75
CA MET A 381 -7.91 11.54 13.46
C MET A 381 -9.35 12.10 13.50
N ILE A 382 -10.19 11.56 14.39
CA ILE A 382 -11.65 11.76 14.46
C ILE A 382 -12.08 12.40 15.78
#